data_AF-A0A561X188-F1
#
_entry.id   AF-A0A561X188-F1
#
_cell.length_a   1.000
_cell.length_b   1.000
_cell.length_c   1.000
_cell.angle_alpha   90.00
_cell.angle_beta   90.00
_cell.angle_gamma   90.00
#
_symmetry.space_group_name_H-M   'P 1'
#
loop_
_entity.id
_entity.type
_entity.pdbx_description
1 polymer ?
#
loop_
_entity_poly.entity_id
_entity_poly.type
_entity_poly.pdbx_seq_one_letter_code
_entity_poly.pdbx_strand_id
1 'polypeptide(L)' 'MADIAFPVARLHDGTLRQLQQLEQRLREETGEEIVLVAYERKTVDEGETKR' A
#
# COMPACT_ATOMS: atom_id res chain seq x y z
N MET A 1 -8.30 13.10 18.87
CA MET A 1 -7.64 12.02 18.13
C MET A 1 -8.01 12.21 16.67
N ALA A 2 -7.05 12.55 15.80
CA ALA A 2 -7.32 12.59 14.37
C ALA A 2 -7.47 11.14 13.90
N ASP A 3 -8.66 10.80 13.40
CA ASP A 3 -8.94 9.49 12.83
C ASP A 3 -8.21 9.42 11.49
N ILE A 4 -6.99 8.87 11.50
CA ILE A 4 -6.18 8.72 10.28
C ILE A 4 -6.81 7.58 9.49
N ALA A 5 -7.75 7.93 8.62
CA ALA A 5 -8.36 6.98 7.71
C ALA A 5 -7.32 6.53 6.68
N PHE A 6 -7.02 5.24 6.66
CA PHE A 6 -6.27 4.57 5.59
C PHE A 6 -7.27 3.88 4.66
N PRO A 7 -7.88 4.61 3.71
CA PRO A 7 -8.79 3.99 2.74
C PRO A 7 -8.03 2.91 1.95
N VAL A 8 -8.63 1.72 1.88
CA VAL A 8 -8.13 0.62 1.05
C VAL A 8 -8.04 1.11 -0.39
N ALA A 9 -6.86 0.95 -1.01
CA ALA A 9 -6.67 1.35 -2.40
C ALA A 9 -7.58 0.50 -3.31
N ARG A 10 -8.31 1.16 -4.20
CA ARG A 10 -9.03 0.48 -5.29
C ARG A 10 -8.05 0.20 -6.41
N LEU A 11 -7.60 -1.04 -6.47
CA LEU A 11 -6.66 -1.49 -7.50
C LEU A 11 -7.42 -2.09 -8.68
N HIS A 12 -6.94 -1.79 -9.89
CA HIS A 12 -7.46 -2.39 -11.11
C HIS A 12 -6.98 -3.85 -11.22
N ASP A 13 -7.74 -4.71 -11.90
CA ASP A 13 -7.45 -6.15 -12.02
C ASP A 13 -6.02 -6.47 -12.52
N GLY A 14 -5.49 -5.63 -13.42
CA GLY A 14 -4.11 -5.75 -13.90
C GLY A 14 -3.07 -5.55 -12.78
N THR A 15 -3.27 -4.54 -11.95
CA THR A 15 -2.39 -4.22 -10.81
C THR A 15 -2.50 -5.26 -9.70
N LEU A 16 -3.70 -5.80 -9.44
CA LEU A 16 -3.89 -6.89 -8.49
C LEU A 16 -3.08 -8.13 -8.88
N ARG A 17 -3.11 -8.53 -10.15
CA ARG A 17 -2.30 -9.66 -10.65
C ARG A 17 -0.80 -9.43 -10.46
N GLN A 18 -0.32 -8.22 -10.71
CA GLN A 18 1.10 -7.88 -10.51
C GLN A 18 1.51 -7.98 -9.04
N LEU A 19 0.66 -7.50 -8.13
CA LEU A 19 0.93 -7.58 -6.68
C LEU A 19 0.91 -9.02 -6.17
N GLN A 20 -0.01 -9.85 -6.66
CA GLN A 20 -0.03 -11.28 -6.34
C GLN A 20 1.24 -12.00 -6.82
N GLN A 21 1.69 -11.70 -8.04
CA GLN A 21 2.94 -12.26 -8.55
C GLN A 21 4.16 -11.81 -7.75
N LEU A 22 4.18 -10.55 -7.31
CA LEU A 22 5.25 -10.00 -6.47
C LEU A 22 5.25 -10.65 -5.09
N GLU A 23 4.09 -10.77 -4.44
CA GLU A 23 3.96 -11.41 -3.13
C GLU A 23 4.47 -12.85 -3.17
N GLN A 24 4.03 -13.61 -4.17
CA GLN A 24 4.46 -15.00 -4.34
C GLN A 24 5.98 -15.12 -4.50
N ARG A 25 6.62 -14.27 -5.30
CA ARG A 25 8.08 -14.26 -5.47
C ARG A 25 8.81 -13.97 -4.17
N LEU A 26 8.36 -12.94 -3.44
CA LEU A 26 9.00 -12.56 -2.18
C LEU A 26 8.86 -13.67 -1.14
N ARG A 27 7.71 -14.35 -1.08
CA ARG A 27 7.49 -15.50 -0.19
C ARG A 27 8.43 -16.66 -0.53
N GLU A 28 8.60 -16.95 -1.81
CA GLU A 28 9.52 -18.01 -2.29
C GLU A 28 10.98 -17.69 -1.99
N GLU A 29 11.40 -16.43 -2.16
CA GLU A 29 12.78 -16.01 -1.94
C GLU A 29 13.16 -15.93 -0.46
N THR A 30 12.23 -15.52 0.40
CA THR A 30 12.51 -15.26 1.83
C THR A 30 12.12 -16.43 2.73
N GLY A 31 11.16 -17.26 2.32
CA GLY A 31 10.54 -18.26 3.18
C GLY A 31 9.66 -17.65 4.28
N GLU A 32 9.33 -16.36 4.19
CA GLU A 32 8.55 -15.63 5.18
C GLU A 32 7.09 -15.45 4.72
N GLU A 33 6.16 -15.31 5.66
CA GLU A 33 4.79 -14.88 5.36
C GLU A 33 4.76 -13.36 5.12
N ILE A 34 4.28 -12.95 3.94
CA ILE A 34 4.32 -11.56 3.50
C ILE A 34 2.89 -11.04 3.26
N VAL A 35 2.61 -9.85 3.80
CA VAL A 35 1.34 -9.15 3.62
C VAL A 35 1.60 -7.81 2.94
N LEU A 36 1.01 -7.62 1.75
CA LEU A 36 1.07 -6.36 1.02
C LEU A 36 -0.18 -5.51 1.33
N VAL A 37 0.02 -4.31 1.88
CA VAL A 37 -1.06 -3.37 2.20
C VAL A 37 -0.99 -2.17 1.25
N ALA A 38 -2.00 -2.03 0.39
CA ALA A 38 -2.16 -0.88 -0.49
C ALA A 38 -3.22 0.08 0.07
N TYR A 39 -2.82 1.32 0.33
CA TYR A 39 -3.70 2.38 0.80
C TYR A 39 -3.65 3.57 -0.16
N GLU A 40 -4.77 4.27 -0.28
CA GLU A 40 -4.79 5.54 -0.99
C GLU A 40 -4.21 6.63 -0.09
N ARG A 41 -3.09 7.24 -0.53
CA ARG A 41 -2.52 8.40 0.15
C ARG A 41 -3.38 9.62 -0.18
N LYS A 42 -4.35 9.94 0.68
CA LYS A 42 -4.97 11.26 0.69
C LYS A 42 -3.87 12.25 1.11
N THR A 43 -3.54 13.20 0.25
CA THR A 43 -2.59 14.27 0.56
C THR A 43 -3.06 14.99 1.82
N VAL A 44 -2.47 14.67 2.97
CA VAL A 44 -2.40 15.61 4.09
C VAL A 44 -1.21 16.50 3.76
N ASP A 45 -1.42 17.42 2.81
CA ASP A 45 -0.49 18.53 2.58
C ASP A 45 -1.21 19.81 3.00
N GLU A 46 -1.53 19.88 4.29
CA GLU A 46 -1.71 21.13 5.01
C GLU A 46 -0.74 21.10 6.18
N GLY A 47 0.50 21.53 5.94
CA GLY A 47 1.37 21.96 7.04
C GLY A 47 2.83 21.59 6.93
N GLU A 48 3.53 21.92 5.85
CA GLU A 48 4.97 22.21 5.92
C GLU A 48 5.48 23.06 4.74
N THR A 49 4.82 24.20 4.48
CA THR A 49 5.47 25.35 3.81
C THR A 49 5.43 26.56 4.74
N LYS A 50 6.36 26.56 5.70
CA LYS A 50 6.96 27.78 6.26
C LYS A 50 8.38 27.46 6.68
N ARG A 51 9.35 27.82 5.86
CA ARG A 51 10.62 28.40 6.28
C ARG A 51 11.19 29.24 5.14
#